data_AF-A0A5J5A3F4-F1
#
_entry.id   AF-A0A5J5A3F4-F1
#
_cell.length_a   1.000
_cell.length_b   1.000
_cell.length_c   1.000
_cell.angle_alpha   90.00
_cell.angle_beta   90.00
_cell.angle_gamma   90.00
#
_symmetry.space_group_name_H-M   'P 1'
#
loop_
_entity.id
_entity.type
_entity.pdbx_description
1 polymer ?
#
loop_
_entity_poly.entity_id
_entity_poly.type
_entity_poly.pdbx_seq_one_letter_code
_entity_poly.pdbx_strand_id
1 'polypeptide(L)'
;MAGDIAITIMEKLIDYTIVPIGRQFDYVFSYKCNIKNLQTGVEKLKSDQIDGNQLFSDAWGKDEVKSFCNDLNTWLRGVNEINNDGIVKLVVEDKPIHNACLKGWCPNLITCHQLSRKAKKMTNKIDKLRTDGEQIRNKIRDALNTAKRLI
;
A
#
# COMPACT_ATOMS: atom_id res chain seq x y z
N MET A 1 -40.51 35.93 9.80
CA MET A 1 -41.50 35.02 9.18
C MET A 1 -41.12 34.55 7.77
N ALA A 2 -40.79 35.43 6.80
CA ALA A 2 -40.29 34.97 5.48
C ALA A 2 -38.81 34.50 5.50
N GLY A 3 -37.97 35.13 6.32
CA GLY A 3 -36.55 34.76 6.47
C GLY A 3 -36.34 33.38 7.09
N ASP A 4 -37.18 33.01 8.07
CA ASP A 4 -37.09 31.73 8.79
C ASP A 4 -37.42 30.55 7.86
N ILE A 5 -38.40 30.72 6.97
CA ILE A 5 -38.80 29.71 5.98
C ILE A 5 -37.68 29.47 4.96
N ALA A 6 -37.00 30.54 4.51
CA ALA A 6 -35.91 30.44 3.55
C ALA A 6 -34.69 29.70 4.15
N ILE A 7 -34.37 29.93 5.42
CA ILE A 7 -33.28 29.24 6.13
C ILE A 7 -33.61 27.74 6.29
N THR A 8 -34.82 27.39 6.74
CA THR A 8 -35.23 25.98 6.89
C THR A 8 -35.24 25.21 5.57
N ILE A 9 -35.57 25.87 4.45
CA ILE A 9 -35.51 25.28 3.11
C ILE A 9 -34.04 25.05 2.69
N MET A 10 -33.16 26.02 2.93
CA MET A 10 -31.72 25.89 2.64
C MET A 10 -31.05 24.79 3.47
N GLU A 11 -31.36 24.67 4.76
CA GLU A 11 -30.84 23.60 5.63
C GLU A 11 -31.29 22.22 5.14
N LYS A 12 -32.57 22.05 4.80
CA LYS A 12 -33.08 20.79 4.23
C LYS A 12 -32.47 20.48 2.86
N LEU A 13 -32.22 21.50 2.03
CA LEU A 13 -31.55 21.32 0.74
C LEU A 13 -30.07 20.93 0.89
N ILE A 14 -29.37 21.49 1.88
CA ILE A 14 -28.00 21.10 2.22
C ILE A 14 -27.98 19.61 2.58
N ASP A 15 -28.86 19.16 3.46
CA ASP A 15 -28.90 17.76 3.88
C ASP A 15 -29.29 16.80 2.75
N TYR A 16 -30.26 17.16 1.91
CA TYR A 16 -30.70 16.31 0.79
C TYR A 16 -29.74 16.30 -0.41
N THR A 17 -28.96 17.35 -0.62
CA THR A 17 -28.15 17.52 -1.85
C THR A 17 -26.66 17.35 -1.59
N ILE A 18 -26.13 17.90 -0.49
CA ILE A 18 -24.69 17.83 -0.16
C ILE A 18 -24.30 16.43 0.29
N VAL A 19 -25.16 15.72 1.02
CA VAL A 19 -24.85 14.36 1.50
C VAL A 19 -24.65 13.35 0.35
N PRO A 20 -25.55 13.23 -0.65
CA PRO A 20 -25.33 12.32 -1.77
C PRO A 20 -24.20 12.78 -2.71
N ILE A 21 -24.05 14.09 -2.96
CA ILE A 21 -22.96 14.63 -3.78
C ILE A 21 -21.60 14.39 -3.10
N GLY A 22 -21.50 14.67 -1.80
CA GLY A 22 -20.32 14.44 -0.99
C GLY A 22 -19.91 12.96 -0.96
N ARG A 23 -20.87 12.03 -0.82
CA ARG A 23 -20.60 10.58 -0.89
C ARG A 23 -20.02 10.15 -2.24
N GLN A 24 -20.51 10.72 -3.34
CA GLN A 24 -19.97 10.40 -4.68
C GLN A 24 -18.51 10.85 -4.82
N PHE A 25 -18.17 12.05 -4.34
CA PHE A 25 -16.80 12.54 -4.33
C PHE A 25 -15.90 11.79 -3.33
N ASP A 26 -16.45 11.35 -2.19
CA ASP A 26 -15.71 10.60 -1.17
C ASP A 26 -15.20 9.25 -1.72
N TYR A 27 -15.98 8.55 -2.53
CA TYR A 27 -15.54 7.31 -3.17
C TYR A 27 -14.41 7.52 -4.19
N VAL A 28 -14.49 8.58 -5.00
CA VAL A 28 -13.45 8.93 -5.98
C VAL A 28 -12.17 9.37 -5.27
N PHE A 29 -12.29 10.19 -4.23
CA PHE A 29 -11.17 10.63 -3.40
C PHE A 29 -10.50 9.46 -2.70
N SER A 30 -11.29 8.59 -2.07
CA SER A 30 -10.83 7.35 -1.44
C SER A 30 -10.11 6.43 -2.42
N TYR A 31 -10.64 6.25 -3.64
CA TYR A 31 -9.98 5.51 -4.70
C TYR A 31 -8.61 6.10 -5.03
N LYS A 32 -8.55 7.41 -5.30
CA LYS A 32 -7.30 8.11 -5.62
C LYS A 32 -6.25 7.95 -4.53
N CYS A 33 -6.64 8.14 -3.28
CA CYS A 33 -5.73 7.99 -2.15
C CYS A 33 -5.25 6.53 -2.00
N ASN A 34 -6.16 5.56 -2.07
CA ASN A 34 -5.80 4.14 -1.89
C ASN A 34 -4.89 3.62 -3.01
N ILE A 35 -5.09 4.05 -4.26
CA ILE A 35 -4.21 3.68 -5.38
C ILE A 35 -2.83 4.32 -5.22
N LYS A 36 -2.75 5.62 -4.87
CA LYS A 36 -1.46 6.28 -4.61
C LYS A 36 -0.69 5.66 -3.44
N ASN A 37 -1.41 5.30 -2.38
CA ASN A 37 -0.82 4.62 -1.22
C ASN A 37 -0.28 3.24 -1.61
N LEU A 38 -1.01 2.49 -2.45
CA LEU A 38 -0.53 1.23 -2.98
C LEU A 38 0.74 1.42 -3.84
N GLN A 39 0.77 2.39 -4.74
CA GLN A 39 1.96 2.72 -5.54
C GLN A 39 3.18 3.00 -4.66
N THR A 40 3.00 3.89 -3.69
CA THR A 40 4.03 4.25 -2.72
C THR A 40 4.50 3.04 -1.91
N GLY A 41 3.56 2.19 -1.48
CA GLY A 41 3.86 0.96 -0.75
C GLY A 41 4.71 -0.01 -1.58
N VAL A 42 4.35 -0.22 -2.85
CA VAL A 42 5.08 -1.11 -3.77
C VAL A 42 6.49 -0.58 -4.04
N GLU A 43 6.65 0.72 -4.27
CA GLU A 43 7.98 1.33 -4.46
C GLU A 43 8.88 1.14 -3.24
N LYS A 44 8.35 1.38 -2.04
CA LYS A 44 9.10 1.16 -0.80
C LYS A 44 9.41 -0.32 -0.57
N LEU A 45 8.46 -1.23 -0.85
CA LEU A 45 8.69 -2.66 -0.75
C LEU A 45 9.79 -3.14 -1.70
N LYS A 46 9.89 -2.57 -2.90
CA LYS A 46 10.97 -2.84 -3.85
C LYS A 46 12.33 -2.42 -3.29
N SER A 47 12.40 -1.25 -2.63
CA SER A 47 13.63 -0.82 -1.94
C SER A 47 14.02 -1.81 -0.84
N ASP A 48 13.05 -2.24 -0.02
CA ASP A 48 13.29 -3.22 1.03
C ASP A 48 13.76 -4.57 0.45
N GLN A 49 13.21 -4.98 -0.69
CA GLN A 49 13.61 -6.22 -1.39
C GLN A 49 15.06 -6.18 -1.84
N ILE A 50 15.51 -5.05 -2.40
CA ILE A 50 16.90 -4.86 -2.83
C ILE A 50 17.84 -4.97 -1.62
N ASP A 51 17.52 -4.26 -0.53
CA ASP A 51 18.27 -4.33 0.73
C ASP A 51 18.30 -5.76 1.31
N GLY A 52 17.17 -6.45 1.32
CA GLY A 52 17.08 -7.84 1.76
C GLY A 52 17.91 -8.82 0.91
N ASN A 53 17.90 -8.67 -0.42
CA ASN A 53 18.72 -9.50 -1.31
C ASN A 53 20.21 -9.28 -1.08
N GLN A 54 20.64 -8.02 -0.91
CA GLN A 54 22.02 -7.69 -0.60
C GLN A 54 22.44 -8.29 0.74
N LEU A 55 21.62 -8.10 1.78
CA LEU A 55 21.89 -8.65 3.10
C LEU A 55 21.94 -10.18 3.11
N PHE A 56 21.06 -10.84 2.34
CA PHE A 56 21.09 -12.29 2.17
C PHE A 56 22.42 -12.76 1.56
N SER A 57 22.91 -12.05 0.52
CA SER A 57 24.22 -12.32 -0.08
C SER A 57 25.37 -12.12 0.93
N ASP A 58 25.34 -11.05 1.72
CA ASP A 58 26.37 -10.76 2.72
C ASP A 58 26.37 -11.76 3.90
N ALA A 59 25.19 -12.29 4.22
CA ALA A 59 24.96 -13.27 5.27
C ALA A 59 25.20 -14.72 4.82
N TRP A 60 25.28 -14.97 3.52
CA TRP A 60 25.37 -16.32 2.97
C TRP A 60 26.63 -17.04 3.43
N GLY A 61 26.45 -18.27 3.94
CA GLY A 61 27.56 -19.11 4.43
C GLY A 61 28.12 -18.73 5.80
N LYS A 62 27.49 -17.79 6.52
CA LYS A 62 27.85 -17.44 7.91
C LYS A 62 26.96 -18.19 8.89
N ASP A 63 27.58 -18.99 9.76
CA ASP A 63 26.84 -19.87 10.68
C ASP A 63 26.02 -19.09 11.72
N GLU A 64 26.47 -17.89 12.11
CA GLU A 64 25.81 -17.07 13.13
C GLU A 64 24.42 -16.56 12.73
N VAL A 65 24.13 -16.56 11.42
CA VAL A 65 22.89 -16.01 10.84
C VAL A 65 22.11 -17.01 10.01
N LYS A 66 22.54 -18.28 10.00
CA LYS A 66 21.95 -19.34 9.17
C LYS A 66 20.45 -19.52 9.40
N SER A 67 19.98 -19.44 10.65
CA SER A 67 18.55 -19.53 10.98
C SER A 67 17.76 -18.35 10.42
N PHE A 68 18.28 -17.13 10.55
CA PHE A 68 17.64 -15.92 10.05
C PHE A 68 17.62 -15.82 8.51
N CYS A 69 18.59 -16.42 7.82
CA CYS A 69 18.60 -16.48 6.36
C CYS A 69 17.38 -17.22 5.80
N ASN A 70 16.89 -18.25 6.49
CA ASN A 70 15.67 -18.96 6.08
C ASN A 70 14.41 -18.06 6.22
N ASP A 71 14.33 -17.30 7.30
CA ASP A 71 13.25 -16.32 7.51
C ASP A 71 13.30 -15.22 6.46
N LEU A 72 14.51 -14.72 6.14
CA LEU A 72 14.72 -13.71 5.11
C LEU A 72 14.33 -14.22 3.71
N ASN A 73 14.67 -15.47 3.39
CA ASN A 73 14.27 -16.11 2.13
C ASN A 73 12.74 -16.29 2.04
N THR A 74 12.10 -16.70 3.14
CA THR A 74 10.64 -16.81 3.23
C THR A 74 9.97 -15.45 3.03
N TRP A 75 10.53 -14.40 3.63
CA TRP A 75 10.08 -13.04 3.45
C TRP A 75 10.22 -12.57 1.98
N LEU A 76 11.38 -12.81 1.34
CA LEU A 76 11.61 -12.49 -0.07
C LEU A 76 10.60 -13.17 -1.00
N ARG A 77 10.21 -14.42 -0.72
CA ARG A 77 9.13 -15.09 -1.44
C ARG A 77 7.79 -14.35 -1.29
N GLY A 78 7.45 -13.92 -0.08
CA GLY A 78 6.26 -13.10 0.18
C GLY A 78 6.29 -11.77 -0.60
N VAL A 79 7.46 -11.13 -0.72
CA VAL A 79 7.62 -9.94 -1.56
C VAL A 79 7.33 -10.25 -3.03
N ASN A 80 7.86 -11.37 -3.54
CA ASN A 80 7.61 -11.79 -4.91
C ASN A 80 6.14 -12.13 -5.18
N GLU A 81 5.43 -12.71 -4.20
CA GLU A 81 3.98 -12.94 -4.29
C GLU A 81 3.20 -11.63 -4.44
N ILE A 82 3.51 -10.61 -3.63
CA ILE A 82 2.90 -9.28 -3.75
C ILE A 82 3.18 -8.67 -5.11
N ASN A 83 4.43 -8.74 -5.59
CA ASN A 83 4.81 -8.17 -6.88
C ASN A 83 4.12 -8.88 -8.06
N ASN A 84 3.69 -10.13 -7.86
CA ASN A 84 2.93 -10.89 -8.84
C ASN A 84 1.40 -10.68 -8.75
N ASP A 85 0.90 -10.01 -7.73
CA ASP A 85 -0.54 -9.77 -7.56
C ASP A 85 -1.11 -8.88 -8.68
N GLY A 86 -2.28 -9.25 -9.17
CA GLY A 86 -2.94 -8.56 -10.28
C GLY A 86 -3.25 -7.08 -10.01
N ILE A 87 -3.56 -6.68 -8.76
CA ILE A 87 -3.79 -5.25 -8.46
C ILE A 87 -2.49 -4.45 -8.50
N VAL A 88 -1.38 -5.07 -8.09
CA VAL A 88 -0.05 -4.44 -8.13
C VAL A 88 0.39 -4.26 -9.57
N LYS A 89 0.27 -5.31 -10.40
CA LYS A 89 0.55 -5.22 -11.83
C LYS A 89 -0.31 -4.16 -12.51
N LEU A 90 -1.63 -4.17 -12.28
CA LEU A 90 -2.54 -3.17 -12.83
C LEU A 90 -2.11 -1.73 -12.48
N VAL A 91 -1.73 -1.49 -11.23
CA VAL A 91 -1.37 -0.15 -10.74
C VAL A 91 0.00 0.32 -11.23
N VAL A 92 0.92 -0.61 -11.50
CA VAL A 92 2.29 -0.33 -11.96
C VAL A 92 2.35 -0.22 -13.50
N GLU A 93 1.64 -1.10 -14.21
CA GLU A 93 1.69 -1.26 -15.68
C GLU A 93 0.59 -0.45 -16.39
N ASP A 94 -0.64 -0.42 -15.86
CA ASP A 94 -1.83 0.20 -16.50
C ASP A 94 -2.10 1.65 -16.03
N LYS A 95 -1.04 2.45 -16.00
CA LYS A 95 -1.07 3.89 -15.64
C LYS A 95 -2.13 4.73 -16.39
N PRO A 96 -2.43 4.50 -17.69
CA PRO A 96 -3.38 5.35 -18.43
C PRO A 96 -4.82 5.26 -17.94
N ILE A 97 -5.32 4.05 -17.64
CA ILE A 97 -6.70 3.82 -17.17
C ILE A 97 -6.87 4.42 -15.78
N HIS A 98 -5.88 4.23 -14.92
CA HIS A 98 -5.83 4.89 -13.62
C HIS A 98 -5.80 6.41 -13.76
N ASN A 99 -4.98 6.97 -14.66
CA ASN A 99 -4.91 8.42 -14.85
C ASN A 99 -6.25 9.04 -15.30
N ALA A 100 -7.03 8.38 -16.14
CA ALA A 100 -8.37 8.86 -16.52
C ALA A 100 -9.33 8.85 -15.31
N CYS A 101 -9.33 7.76 -14.55
CA CYS A 101 -10.13 7.63 -13.34
C CYS A 101 -9.73 8.62 -12.22
N LEU A 102 -8.43 8.87 -12.06
CA LEU A 102 -7.85 9.82 -11.10
C LEU A 102 -8.16 11.30 -11.44
N LYS A 103 -8.56 11.57 -12.69
CA LYS A 103 -9.05 12.86 -13.17
C LYS A 103 -10.57 13.03 -12.99
N GLY A 104 -11.24 12.08 -12.35
CA GLY A 104 -12.68 12.13 -12.06
C GLY A 104 -13.57 11.48 -13.12
N TRP A 105 -12.99 10.96 -14.21
CA TRP A 105 -13.71 10.24 -15.25
C TRP A 105 -13.60 8.73 -15.01
N CYS A 106 -14.32 8.24 -14.00
CA CYS A 106 -14.47 6.81 -13.80
C CYS A 106 -15.80 6.36 -14.42
N PRO A 107 -15.80 5.67 -15.56
CA PRO A 107 -17.04 5.26 -16.23
C PRO A 107 -17.86 4.25 -15.41
N ASN A 108 -17.25 3.57 -14.43
CA ASN A 108 -17.93 2.66 -13.52
C ASN A 108 -17.48 2.84 -12.06
N LEU A 109 -18.29 3.55 -11.27
CA LEU A 109 -18.01 3.83 -9.86
C LEU A 109 -17.92 2.56 -8.99
N ILE A 110 -18.69 1.51 -9.30
CA ILE A 110 -18.69 0.25 -8.55
C ILE A 110 -17.34 -0.46 -8.71
N THR A 111 -16.86 -0.58 -9.96
CA THR A 111 -15.54 -1.17 -10.24
C THR A 111 -14.43 -0.37 -9.55
N CYS A 112 -14.49 0.96 -9.59
CA CYS A 112 -13.53 1.82 -8.90
C CYS A 112 -13.56 1.62 -7.38
N HIS A 113 -14.76 1.51 -6.80
CA HIS A 113 -14.89 1.21 -5.38
C HIS A 113 -14.25 -0.14 -5.02
N GLN A 114 -14.49 -1.19 -5.81
CA GLN A 114 -13.89 -2.51 -5.59
C GLN A 114 -12.36 -2.46 -5.69
N LEU A 115 -11.82 -1.80 -6.71
CA LEU A 115 -10.38 -1.61 -6.89
C LEU A 115 -9.77 -0.80 -5.74
N SER A 116 -10.44 0.28 -5.29
CA SER A 116 -10.04 1.08 -4.12
C SER A 116 -9.88 0.21 -2.87
N ARG A 117 -10.87 -0.66 -2.60
CA ARG A 117 -10.85 -1.56 -1.44
C ARG A 117 -9.76 -2.62 -1.57
N LYS A 118 -9.53 -3.18 -2.76
CA LYS A 118 -8.42 -4.11 -3.03
C LYS A 118 -7.07 -3.42 -2.81
N ALA A 119 -6.90 -2.20 -3.31
CA ALA A 119 -5.68 -1.42 -3.14
C ALA A 119 -5.38 -1.11 -1.67
N LYS A 120 -6.40 -0.70 -0.90
CA LYS A 120 -6.26 -0.49 0.55
C LYS A 120 -5.85 -1.77 1.28
N LYS A 121 -6.50 -2.91 0.99
CA LYS A 121 -6.13 -4.20 1.58
C LYS A 121 -4.71 -4.59 1.23
N MET A 122 -4.29 -4.38 -0.02
CA MET A 122 -2.94 -4.70 -0.47
C MET A 122 -1.90 -3.82 0.19
N THR A 123 -2.18 -2.52 0.32
CA THR A 123 -1.31 -1.58 1.06
C THR A 123 -1.06 -2.06 2.48
N ASN A 124 -2.11 -2.47 3.20
CA ASN A 124 -1.96 -3.00 4.56
C ASN A 124 -1.12 -4.29 4.60
N LYS A 125 -1.26 -5.18 3.60
CA LYS A 125 -0.42 -6.38 3.48
C LYS A 125 1.04 -6.01 3.27
N ILE A 126 1.30 -5.04 2.40
CA ILE A 126 2.64 -4.50 2.15
C ILE A 126 3.22 -3.93 3.44
N ASP A 127 2.51 -3.06 4.15
CA ASP A 127 3.02 -2.44 5.38
C ASP A 127 3.40 -3.47 6.45
N LYS A 128 2.57 -4.51 6.62
CA LYS A 128 2.90 -5.64 7.50
C LYS A 128 4.15 -6.37 7.03
N LEU A 129 4.21 -6.73 5.74
CA LEU A 129 5.34 -7.44 5.16
C LEU A 129 6.64 -6.64 5.30
N ARG A 130 6.60 -5.31 5.14
CA ARG A 130 7.75 -4.42 5.33
C ARG A 130 8.23 -4.42 6.77
N THR A 131 7.29 -4.33 7.72
CA THR A 131 7.59 -4.40 9.16
C THR A 131 8.24 -5.73 9.55
N ASP A 132 7.70 -6.85 9.04
CA ASP A 132 8.24 -8.19 9.29
C ASP A 132 9.66 -8.32 8.70
N GLY A 133 9.87 -7.82 7.48
CA GLY A 133 11.17 -7.81 6.82
C GLY A 133 12.21 -6.97 7.54
N GLU A 134 11.83 -5.78 8.01
CA GLU A 134 12.71 -4.90 8.77
C GLU A 134 13.22 -5.57 10.05
N GLN A 135 12.34 -6.23 10.80
CA GLN A 135 12.73 -6.97 12.00
C GLN A 135 13.73 -8.10 11.69
N ILE A 136 13.49 -8.87 10.63
CA ILE A 136 14.41 -9.94 10.19
C ILE A 136 15.77 -9.36 9.80
N ARG A 137 15.79 -8.32 8.97
CA ARG A 137 17.04 -7.69 8.50
C ARG A 137 17.84 -7.10 9.66
N ASN A 138 17.19 -6.48 10.63
CA ASN A 138 17.87 -5.93 11.82
C ASN A 138 18.50 -7.03 12.68
N LYS A 139 17.79 -8.14 12.93
CA LYS A 139 18.36 -9.31 13.65
C LYS A 139 19.62 -9.86 12.96
N ILE A 140 19.60 -9.96 11.63
CA ILE A 140 20.77 -10.40 10.85
C ILE A 140 21.93 -9.42 11.00
N ARG A 141 21.67 -8.11 10.83
CA ARG A 141 22.70 -7.08 11.00
C ARG A 141 23.32 -7.09 12.39
N ASP A 142 22.50 -7.23 13.43
CA ASP A 142 22.97 -7.27 14.81
C ASP A 142 23.85 -8.50 15.09
N ALA A 143 23.45 -9.67 14.60
CA ALA A 143 24.24 -10.89 14.71
C ALA A 143 25.59 -10.76 13.96
N LEU A 144 25.57 -10.24 12.73
CA LEU A 144 26.79 -9.99 11.95
C LEU A 144 27.73 -8.99 12.63
N ASN A 145 27.17 -7.92 13.19
CA ASN A 145 27.95 -6.90 13.90
C ASN A 145 28.52 -7.44 15.21
N THR A 146 27.79 -8.31 15.91
CA THR A 146 28.25 -8.98 17.12
C THR A 146 29.42 -9.91 16.81
N ALA A 147 29.30 -10.75 15.78
CA ALA A 147 30.38 -11.64 15.36
C ALA A 147 31.66 -10.87 14.98
N LYS A 148 31.52 -9.75 14.26
CA LYS A 148 32.66 -8.88 13.90
C LYS A 148 33.38 -8.24 15.10
N ARG A 149 32.73 -8.09 16.25
CA ARG A 149 33.35 -7.52 17.47
C ARG A 149 34.08 -8.56 18.31
N LEU A 150 33.84 -9.85 18.05
CA LEU A 150 34.45 -10.97 18.76
C LEU A 150 35.71 -11.50 18.06
N ILE A 151 36.02 -10.98 16.87
CA ILE A 151 37.22 -11.25 16.07
C ILE A 151 38.13 -10.02 16.16
#